data_AF-A0A2M7Y533-F1
#
_entry.id   AF-A0A2M7Y533-F1
#
_cell.length_a   1.000
_cell.length_b   1.000
_cell.length_c   1.000
_cell.angle_alpha   90.00
_cell.angle_beta   90.00
_cell.angle_gamma   90.00
#
_symmetry.space_group_name_H-M   'P 1'
#
loop_
_entity.id
_entity.type
_entity.pdbx_description
1 polymer ?
#
loop_
_entity_poly.entity_id
_entity_poly.type
_entity_poly.pdbx_seq_one_letter_code
_entity_poly.pdbx_strand_id
1 'polypeptide(L)'
;MIAAPLGSSLPAAGRISDRLRKRASRHVPERIIEFLLFAAALGSVFTTAAIVYVLVKESWVFFQAVPLAQFLFDTQWTPLFDDAHFAIMVLLSGTITSSAVALLVAIPLGAVIAIYLSEFAPFAVREVAKPFLELLAGVPSIVYGL
;
A
#
# COMPACT_ATOMS: atom_id res chain seq x y z
N MET A 1 -79.18 26.08 -31.31
CA MET A 1 -79.15 25.93 -32.77
C MET A 1 -77.89 26.66 -33.22
N ILE A 2 -76.75 26.00 -33.40
CA ILE A 2 -76.35 25.27 -34.62
C ILE A 2 -75.23 24.27 -34.23
N ALA A 3 -75.31 23.06 -34.78
CA ALA A 3 -74.27 22.03 -34.74
C ALA A 3 -73.34 22.15 -35.95
N ALA A 4 -72.12 21.60 -35.83
CA ALA A 4 -71.39 20.73 -36.78
C ALA A 4 -69.84 20.98 -36.75
N PRO A 5 -68.98 20.11 -37.33
CA PRO A 5 -68.19 19.12 -36.58
C PRO A 5 -66.70 19.07 -36.98
N LEU A 6 -65.77 18.63 -36.12
CA LEU A 6 -64.39 18.40 -36.56
C LEU A 6 -63.75 17.15 -35.91
N GLY A 7 -63.62 16.12 -36.75
CA GLY A 7 -62.39 15.34 -36.92
C GLY A 7 -61.83 14.56 -35.72
N SER A 8 -62.30 13.33 -35.53
CA SER A 8 -61.57 12.32 -34.76
C SER A 8 -60.49 11.67 -35.64
N SER A 9 -59.31 12.28 -35.72
CA SER A 9 -58.08 11.61 -36.13
C SER A 9 -57.10 11.59 -34.95
N LEU A 10 -57.21 10.57 -34.11
CA LEU A 10 -56.23 10.31 -33.06
C LEU A 10 -54.90 9.89 -33.72
N PRO A 11 -53.78 10.57 -33.45
CA PRO A 11 -52.48 10.16 -33.96
C PRO A 11 -52.00 8.88 -33.29
N ALA A 12 -51.33 8.06 -34.10
CA ALA A 12 -50.73 6.77 -33.80
C ALA A 12 -50.21 6.62 -32.36
N ALA A 13 -50.64 5.53 -31.71
CA ALA A 13 -50.05 5.01 -30.48
C ALA A 13 -48.53 5.05 -30.59
N GLY A 14 -47.92 5.90 -29.76
CA GLY A 14 -46.50 6.16 -29.75
C GLY A 14 -45.71 4.86 -29.65
N ARG A 15 -44.83 4.65 -30.63
CA ARG A 15 -43.75 3.66 -30.58
C ARG A 15 -43.03 3.85 -29.25
N ILE A 16 -43.26 2.96 -28.29
CA ILE A 16 -42.49 2.92 -27.04
C ILE A 16 -41.05 2.62 -27.43
N SER A 17 -40.27 3.67 -27.56
CA SER A 17 -38.95 3.65 -28.19
C SER A 17 -37.97 2.76 -27.43
N ASP A 18 -37.18 1.97 -28.17
CA ASP A 18 -36.06 1.15 -27.66
C ASP A 18 -35.04 1.91 -26.81
N ARG A 19 -35.09 3.26 -26.84
CA ARG A 19 -34.28 4.14 -26.00
C ARG A 19 -34.60 4.02 -24.50
N LEU A 20 -35.85 3.75 -24.12
CA LEU A 20 -36.21 3.56 -22.70
C LEU A 20 -35.66 2.22 -22.17
N ARG A 21 -35.65 1.17 -23.01
CA ARG A 21 -35.13 -0.16 -22.66
C ARG A 21 -33.60 -0.17 -22.50
N LYS A 22 -32.87 0.59 -23.32
CA LYS A 22 -31.41 0.78 -23.18
C LYS A 22 -31.01 1.51 -21.90
N ARG A 23 -31.91 2.30 -21.29
CA ARG A 23 -31.63 2.98 -20.01
C ARG A 23 -31.67 1.99 -18.84
N ALA A 24 -32.62 1.05 -18.84
CA ALA A 24 -32.73 0.03 -17.79
C ALA A 24 -31.54 -0.94 -17.77
N SER A 25 -31.05 -1.37 -18.94
CA SER A 25 -29.93 -2.34 -19.04
C SER A 25 -28.55 -1.77 -18.72
N ARG A 26 -28.43 -0.44 -18.51
CA ARG A 26 -27.18 0.22 -18.11
C ARG A 26 -26.86 0.06 -16.62
N HIS A 27 -27.86 -0.26 -15.80
CA HIS A 27 -27.72 -0.38 -14.33
C HIS A 27 -27.11 -1.71 -13.89
N VAL A 28 -27.14 -2.76 -14.72
CA VAL A 28 -26.61 -4.09 -14.39
C VAL A 28 -25.08 -4.09 -14.28
N PRO A 29 -24.31 -3.59 -15.28
CA PRO A 29 -22.86 -3.51 -15.14
C PRO A 29 -22.41 -2.56 -14.04
N GLU A 30 -23.14 -1.46 -13.81
CA GLU A 30 -22.87 -0.53 -12.71
C GLU A 30 -23.00 -1.20 -11.35
N ARG A 31 -24.05 -1.99 -11.14
CA ARG A 31 -24.28 -2.72 -9.88
C ARG A 31 -23.30 -3.87 -9.66
N ILE A 32 -22.80 -4.49 -10.73
CA ILE A 32 -21.73 -5.51 -10.64
C ILE A 32 -20.42 -4.85 -10.22
N ILE A 33 -20.06 -3.71 -10.81
CA ILE A 33 -18.86 -2.96 -10.42
C ILE A 33 -18.97 -2.49 -8.97
N GLU A 34 -20.12 -1.92 -8.58
CA GLU A 34 -20.38 -1.51 -7.20
C GLU A 34 -20.25 -2.68 -6.22
N PHE A 35 -20.84 -3.84 -6.55
CA PHE A 35 -20.71 -5.05 -5.72
C PHE A 35 -19.27 -5.56 -5.65
N LEU A 36 -18.53 -5.57 -6.76
CA LEU A 36 -17.13 -5.99 -6.79
C LEU A 36 -16.25 -5.05 -5.97
N LEU A 37 -16.43 -3.73 -6.11
CA LEU A 37 -15.71 -2.73 -5.30
C LEU A 37 -16.08 -2.86 -3.82
N PHE A 38 -17.35 -3.08 -3.49
CA PHE A 38 -17.81 -3.31 -2.13
C PHE A 38 -17.23 -4.60 -1.54
N ALA A 39 -17.25 -5.70 -2.30
CA ALA A 39 -16.65 -6.98 -1.89
C ALA A 39 -15.14 -6.87 -1.74
N ALA A 40 -14.45 -6.15 -2.61
CA ALA A 40 -13.01 -5.88 -2.50
C ALA A 40 -12.69 -5.04 -1.26
N ALA A 41 -13.46 -3.99 -0.99
CA ALA A 41 -13.33 -3.17 0.22
C ALA A 41 -13.60 -3.99 1.49
N LEU A 42 -14.68 -4.78 1.50
CA LEU A 42 -15.04 -5.66 2.60
C LEU A 42 -13.96 -6.73 2.83
N GLY A 43 -13.43 -7.32 1.76
CA GLY A 43 -12.33 -8.29 1.82
C GLY A 43 -11.05 -7.68 2.37
N SER A 44 -10.72 -6.44 1.99
CA SER A 44 -9.56 -5.70 2.54
C SER A 44 -9.71 -5.45 4.05
N VAL A 45 -10.88 -4.96 4.48
CA VAL A 45 -11.18 -4.73 5.90
C VAL A 45 -11.15 -6.05 6.67
N PHE A 46 -11.76 -7.11 6.13
CA PHE A 46 -11.76 -8.43 6.74
C PHE A 46 -10.34 -9.00 6.89
N THR A 47 -9.53 -8.90 5.85
CA THR A 47 -8.13 -9.37 5.88
C THR A 47 -7.33 -8.61 6.92
N THR A 48 -7.50 -7.28 6.98
CA THR A 48 -6.84 -6.45 8.00
C THR A 48 -7.27 -6.85 9.41
N ALA A 49 -8.58 -7.03 9.63
CA ALA A 49 -9.11 -7.48 10.92
C ALA A 49 -8.59 -8.88 11.30
N ALA A 50 -8.47 -9.79 10.33
CA ALA A 50 -7.92 -11.13 10.54
C ALA A 50 -6.44 -11.08 10.93
N ILE A 51 -5.63 -10.24 10.27
CA ILE A 51 -4.22 -10.01 10.63
C ILE A 51 -4.12 -9.49 12.07
N VAL A 52 -4.90 -8.46 12.42
CA VAL A 52 -4.92 -7.91 13.79
C VAL A 52 -5.33 -8.97 14.81
N TYR A 53 -6.37 -9.75 14.51
CA TYR A 53 -6.84 -10.83 15.40
C TYR A 53 -5.75 -11.86 15.66
N VAL A 54 -5.08 -12.35 14.61
CA VAL A 54 -3.97 -13.32 14.74
C VAL A 54 -2.83 -12.71 15.54
N LEU A 55 -2.42 -11.47 15.23
CA LEU A 55 -1.33 -10.81 15.96
C LEU A 55 -1.65 -10.66 17.45
N VAL A 56 -2.87 -10.24 17.82
CA VAL A 56 -3.28 -10.10 19.22
C VAL A 56 -3.31 -11.46 19.93
N LYS A 57 -3.89 -12.48 19.29
CA LYS A 57 -3.99 -13.83 19.85
C LYS A 57 -2.60 -14.43 20.09
N GLU A 58 -1.72 -14.40 19.09
CA GLU A 58 -0.38 -14.97 19.19
C GLU A 58 0.50 -14.16 20.16
N SER A 59 0.38 -12.82 20.16
CA SER A 59 1.07 -11.97 21.16
C SER A 59 0.60 -12.28 22.58
N TRP A 60 -0.68 -12.53 22.79
CA TRP A 60 -1.21 -12.89 24.11
C TRP A 60 -0.61 -14.19 24.62
N VAL A 61 -0.53 -15.23 23.78
CA VAL A 61 0.12 -16.51 24.12
C VAL A 61 1.62 -16.30 24.39
N PHE A 62 2.29 -15.49 23.59
CA PHE A 62 3.71 -15.15 23.79
C PHE A 62 3.96 -14.48 25.14
N PHE A 63 3.17 -13.47 25.51
CA PHE A 63 3.36 -12.74 26.78
C PHE A 63 2.96 -13.54 28.02
N GLN A 64 2.27 -14.68 27.87
CA GLN A 64 2.09 -15.65 28.95
C GLN A 64 3.39 -16.41 29.27
N ALA A 65 4.23 -16.65 28.26
CA ALA A 65 5.52 -17.31 28.42
C ALA A 65 6.64 -16.32 28.76
N VAL A 66 6.59 -15.11 28.19
CA VAL A 66 7.62 -14.08 28.37
C VAL A 66 7.00 -12.83 29.01
N PRO A 67 7.34 -12.50 30.27
CA PRO A 67 6.87 -11.28 30.92
C PRO A 67 7.21 -10.02 30.11
N LEU A 68 6.27 -9.08 30.02
CA LEU A 68 6.44 -7.84 29.28
C LEU A 68 7.68 -7.03 29.73
N ALA A 69 7.98 -7.04 31.03
CA ALA A 69 9.16 -6.35 31.56
C ALA A 69 10.47 -6.95 31.03
N GLN A 70 10.56 -8.28 30.92
CA GLN A 70 11.72 -8.94 30.33
C GLN A 70 11.80 -8.66 28.83
N PHE A 71 10.68 -8.77 28.10
CA PHE A 71 10.63 -8.42 26.69
C PHE A 71 11.13 -6.98 26.41
N LEU A 72 10.76 -6.01 27.25
CA LEU A 72 11.11 -4.59 27.06
C LEU A 72 12.51 -4.20 27.55
N PHE A 73 12.94 -4.71 28.71
CA PHE A 73 14.12 -4.20 29.42
C PHE A 73 15.28 -5.18 29.50
N ASP A 74 15.09 -6.42 29.08
CA ASP A 74 16.21 -7.35 29.04
C ASP A 74 17.25 -6.93 27.97
N THR A 75 18.45 -7.47 28.11
CA THR A 75 19.63 -7.10 27.30
C THR A 75 20.18 -8.27 26.50
N GLN A 76 19.50 -9.43 26.53
CA GLN A 76 19.92 -10.62 25.80
C GLN A 76 18.97 -10.95 24.64
N TRP A 77 19.55 -11.37 23.53
CA TRP A 77 18.82 -11.88 22.37
C TRP A 77 19.28 -13.32 22.09
N THR A 78 18.63 -14.28 22.74
CA THR A 78 19.02 -15.71 22.72
C THR A 78 17.84 -16.64 22.40
N PRO A 79 17.00 -16.36 21.38
CA PRO A 79 15.77 -17.14 21.13
C PRO A 79 16.00 -18.60 20.72
N LEU A 80 17.23 -18.99 20.36
CA LEU A 80 17.59 -20.34 19.92
C LEU A 80 18.19 -21.21 21.04
N PHE A 81 18.44 -20.63 22.22
CA PHE A 81 19.04 -21.34 23.35
C PHE A 81 17.94 -21.90 24.28
N ASP A 82 18.30 -22.87 25.13
CA ASP A 82 17.39 -23.46 26.12
C ASP A 82 16.79 -22.38 27.05
N ASP A 83 17.58 -21.32 27.33
CA ASP A 83 17.15 -20.12 28.04
C ASP A 83 16.85 -18.98 27.06
N ALA A 84 15.65 -19.05 26.47
CA ALA A 84 15.24 -18.19 25.37
C ALA A 84 14.86 -16.77 25.83
N HIS A 85 15.69 -15.80 25.48
CA HIS A 85 15.42 -14.37 25.74
C HIS A 85 15.02 -13.63 24.47
N PHE A 86 13.95 -12.82 24.59
CA PHE A 86 13.33 -12.09 23.48
C PHE A 86 13.32 -10.58 23.76
N ALA A 87 14.49 -9.99 23.97
CA ALA A 87 14.60 -8.56 24.27
C ALA A 87 14.43 -7.67 23.02
N ILE A 88 13.40 -6.82 23.00
CA ILE A 88 13.23 -5.82 21.93
C ILE A 88 14.29 -4.73 21.98
N MET A 89 14.80 -4.39 23.17
CA MET A 89 15.79 -3.34 23.35
C MET A 89 17.08 -3.65 22.58
N VAL A 90 17.49 -4.91 22.54
CA VAL A 90 18.66 -5.37 21.78
C VAL A 90 18.46 -5.13 20.28
N LEU A 91 17.31 -5.55 19.73
CA LEU A 91 16.98 -5.32 18.31
C LEU A 91 16.88 -3.83 17.96
N LEU A 92 16.26 -3.04 18.83
CA LEU A 92 16.12 -1.61 18.64
C LEU A 92 17.48 -0.93 18.67
N SER A 93 18.33 -1.27 19.64
CA SER A 93 19.69 -0.72 19.73
C SER A 93 20.51 -1.07 18.48
N GLY A 94 20.45 -2.32 17.99
CA GLY A 94 21.12 -2.73 16.76
C GLY A 94 20.65 -1.94 15.55
N THR A 95 19.34 -1.71 15.42
CA THR A 95 18.75 -0.91 14.35
C THR A 95 19.18 0.55 14.42
N ILE A 96 19.15 1.17 15.61
CA ILE A 96 19.55 2.56 15.81
C ILE A 96 21.04 2.73 15.52
N THR A 97 21.89 1.87 16.08
CA THR A 97 23.35 1.97 15.90
C THR A 97 23.73 1.75 14.44
N SER A 98 23.20 0.72 13.79
CA SER A 98 23.47 0.46 12.36
C SER A 98 22.97 1.61 11.47
N SER A 99 21.76 2.12 11.70
CA SER A 99 21.21 3.25 10.94
C SER A 99 22.02 4.52 11.17
N ALA A 100 22.45 4.79 12.39
CA ALA A 100 23.28 5.94 12.72
C ALA A 100 24.63 5.89 12.00
N VAL A 101 25.33 4.75 12.05
CA VAL A 101 26.59 4.55 11.32
C VAL A 101 26.36 4.69 9.81
N ALA A 102 25.30 4.09 9.27
CA ALA A 102 24.96 4.20 7.86
C ALA A 102 24.74 5.66 7.44
N LEU A 103 23.96 6.43 8.20
CA LEU A 103 23.71 7.85 7.93
C LEU A 103 24.97 8.71 8.06
N LEU A 104 25.79 8.46 9.08
CA LEU A 104 27.06 9.17 9.29
C LEU A 104 28.00 9.03 8.10
N VAL A 105 27.95 7.91 7.37
CA VAL A 105 28.76 7.70 6.17
C VAL A 105 28.02 8.17 4.90
N ALA A 106 26.75 7.80 4.76
CA ALA A 106 25.97 8.06 3.55
C ALA A 106 25.70 9.55 3.32
N ILE A 107 25.44 10.33 4.37
CA ILE A 107 25.15 11.77 4.26
C ILE A 107 26.35 12.55 3.72
N PRO A 108 27.55 12.52 4.34
CA PRO A 108 28.67 13.30 3.83
C PRO A 108 29.09 12.85 2.43
N LEU A 109 29.14 11.55 2.16
CA LEU A 109 29.53 11.03 0.85
C LEU A 109 28.50 11.39 -0.23
N GLY A 110 27.21 11.20 0.07
CA GLY A 110 26.11 11.54 -0.82
C GLY A 110 26.04 13.04 -1.10
N ALA A 111 26.25 13.88 -0.10
CA ALA A 111 26.27 15.34 -0.26
C ALA A 111 27.44 15.78 -1.16
N VAL A 112 28.65 15.25 -0.95
CA VAL A 112 29.82 15.57 -1.79
C VAL A 112 29.58 15.14 -3.25
N ILE A 113 29.06 13.93 -3.47
CA ILE A 113 28.75 13.44 -4.81
C ILE A 113 27.68 14.30 -5.48
N ALA A 114 26.65 14.69 -4.74
CA ALA A 114 25.58 15.55 -5.25
C ALA A 114 26.10 16.92 -5.68
N ILE A 115 26.92 17.57 -4.85
CA ILE A 115 27.54 18.86 -5.15
C ILE A 115 28.48 18.75 -6.36
N TYR A 116 29.32 17.71 -6.40
CA TYR A 116 30.21 17.48 -7.53
C TYR A 116 29.43 17.32 -8.84
N LEU A 117 28.39 16.48 -8.85
CA LEU A 117 27.57 16.25 -10.03
C LEU A 117 26.79 17.49 -10.46
N SER A 118 26.32 18.32 -9.53
CA SER A 118 25.53 19.51 -9.83
C SER A 118 26.36 20.68 -10.34
N GLU A 119 27.54 20.89 -9.78
CA GLU A 119 28.31 22.13 -9.99
C GLU A 119 29.58 21.92 -10.84
N PHE A 120 30.26 20.79 -10.68
CA PHE A 120 31.61 20.60 -11.23
C PHE A 120 31.69 19.56 -12.35
N ALA A 121 30.75 18.62 -12.41
CA ALA A 121 30.84 17.50 -13.35
C ALA A 121 30.58 17.94 -14.81
N PRO A 122 31.47 17.59 -15.76
CA PRO A 122 31.25 17.84 -17.18
C PRO A 122 30.08 17.00 -17.70
N PHE A 123 29.49 17.45 -18.81
CA PHE A 123 28.25 16.90 -19.38
C PHE A 123 28.26 15.36 -19.51
N ALA A 124 29.35 14.80 -20.05
CA ALA A 124 29.48 13.35 -20.26
C ALA A 124 29.43 12.54 -18.95
N VAL A 125 30.01 13.04 -17.86
CA VAL A 125 30.00 12.34 -16.56
C VAL A 125 28.59 12.33 -15.98
N ARG A 126 27.85 13.43 -16.11
CA ARG A 126 26.46 13.53 -15.64
C ARG A 126 25.54 12.59 -16.42
N GLU A 127 25.73 12.48 -17.74
CA GLU A 127 24.92 11.65 -18.62
C GLU A 127 25.10 10.15 -18.35
N VAL A 128 26.30 9.74 -17.92
CA VAL A 128 26.59 8.35 -17.52
C VAL A 128 26.15 8.08 -16.08
N ALA A 129 26.50 8.94 -15.13
CA ALA A 129 26.25 8.70 -13.71
C ALA A 129 24.75 8.66 -13.36
N LYS A 130 23.95 9.51 -14.01
CA LYS A 130 22.52 9.66 -13.67
C LYS A 130 21.71 8.37 -13.88
N PRO A 131 21.77 7.68 -15.04
CA PRO A 131 21.15 6.37 -15.20
C PRO A 131 21.61 5.33 -14.17
N PHE A 132 22.90 5.26 -13.84
CA PHE A 132 23.38 4.30 -12.84
C PHE A 132 22.82 4.58 -11.44
N LEU A 133 22.73 5.84 -11.03
CA LEU A 133 22.13 6.23 -9.75
C LEU A 133 20.62 5.89 -9.72
N GLU A 134 19.90 6.16 -10.81
CA GLU A 134 18.48 5.80 -10.94
C GLU A 134 18.27 4.28 -10.88
N LEU A 135 19.14 3.51 -11.53
CA LEU A 135 19.11 2.05 -11.47
C LEU A 135 19.40 1.54 -10.06
N LEU A 136 20.45 2.04 -9.39
CA LEU A 136 20.80 1.65 -8.03
C LEU A 136 19.67 1.93 -7.03
N ALA A 137 18.97 3.05 -7.19
CA ALA A 137 17.80 3.41 -6.38
C ALA A 137 16.58 2.52 -6.66
N GLY A 138 16.47 1.96 -7.87
CA GLY A 138 15.39 1.09 -8.29
C GLY A 138 15.59 -0.40 -7.97
N VAL A 139 16.80 -0.82 -7.56
CA VAL A 139 17.07 -2.22 -7.20
C VAL A 139 16.28 -2.59 -5.93
N PRO A 140 15.54 -3.71 -5.93
CA PRO A 140 14.85 -4.18 -4.74
C PRO A 140 15.83 -4.42 -3.58
N SER A 141 15.50 -3.94 -2.38
CA SER A 141 16.35 -4.08 -1.20
C SER A 141 16.73 -5.53 -0.87
N ILE A 142 15.88 -6.50 -1.25
CA ILE A 142 16.16 -7.92 -1.04
C ILE A 142 17.39 -8.42 -1.83
N VAL A 143 17.71 -7.81 -2.97
CA VAL A 143 18.87 -8.19 -3.78
C VAL A 143 20.17 -7.75 -3.13
N TYR A 144 20.18 -6.61 -2.43
CA TYR A 144 21.35 -6.13 -1.70
C TYR A 144 21.65 -6.94 -0.42
N GLY A 145 20.69 -7.76 0.04
CA GLY A 145 20.78 -8.53 1.29
C GLY A 145 21.04 -10.03 1.14
N LEU A 146 21.12 -10.56 -0.09
CA LEU A 146 21.48 -11.96 -0.40
C LEU A 146 22.98 -12.08 -0.69
#